data_AF-A0A1S4ER10-F1
#
_entry.id   AF-A0A1S4ER10-F1
#
_cell.length_a   1.000
_cell.length_b   1.000
_cell.length_c   1.000
_cell.angle_alpha   90.00
_cell.angle_beta   90.00
_cell.angle_gamma   90.00
#
_symmetry.space_group_name_H-M   'P 1'
#
loop_
_entity.id
_entity.type
_entity.pdbx_description
1 polymer ?
#
loop_
_entity_poly.entity_id
_entity_poly.type
_entity_poly.pdbx_seq_one_letter_code
_entity_poly.pdbx_strand_id
1 'polypeptide(L)' 'TPTQGFNIKSVQSEGFKLNVWDIGGQRKIRPYWRNYFDNTDILIYVIDSADVKRFEESGFELHELLSDEKEI' A
#
# COMPACT_ATOMS: atom_id res chain seq x y z
N THR A 1 7.06 16.11 4.44
CA THR A 1 8.23 15.25 4.10
C THR A 1 7.71 13.91 3.61
N PRO A 2 8.43 13.20 2.73
CA PRO A 2 8.03 11.86 2.32
C PRO A 2 7.96 10.89 3.51
N THR A 3 7.00 9.97 3.52
CA THR A 3 6.97 8.86 4.48
C THR A 3 8.21 7.99 4.24
N GLN A 4 9.11 7.93 5.23
CA GLN A 4 10.38 7.19 5.12
C GLN A 4 10.24 5.70 5.49
N GLY A 5 9.12 5.33 6.10
CA GLY A 5 8.81 3.95 6.51
C GLY A 5 7.31 3.73 6.49
N PHE A 6 6.71 3.55 7.67
CA PHE A 6 5.28 3.36 7.84
C PHE A 6 4.75 4.12 9.05
N ASN A 7 3.48 4.52 9.00
CA ASN A 7 2.73 5.02 10.14
C ASN A 7 1.55 4.08 10.43
N ILE A 8 1.30 3.79 11.71
CA ILE A 8 0.14 2.99 12.12
C ILE A 8 -0.84 3.90 12.85
N LYS A 9 -2.11 3.86 12.46
CA LYS A 9 -3.20 4.54 13.17
C LYS A 9 -4.33 3.57 13.43
N SER A 10 -4.68 3.40 14.70
CA SER A 10 -5.90 2.68 15.09
C SER A 10 -7.01 3.69 15.34
N VAL A 11 -8.12 3.53 14.62
CA VAL A 11 -9.34 4.34 14.80
C VAL A 11 -10.43 3.43 15.33
N GLN A 12 -11.10 3.84 16.40
CA GLN A 12 -12.23 3.12 16.97
C GLN A 12 -13.48 3.98 16.81
N SER A 13 -14.52 3.44 16.17
CA SER A 13 -15.79 4.13 15.96
C SER A 13 -16.93 3.11 15.89
N GLU A 14 -18.05 3.39 16.56
CA GLU A 14 -19.31 2.64 16.43
C GLU A 14 -19.18 1.10 16.52
N GLY A 15 -18.31 0.61 17.40
CA GLY A 15 -18.09 -0.83 17.59
C GLY A 15 -17.04 -1.46 16.65
N PHE A 16 -16.49 -0.69 15.72
CA PHE A 16 -15.43 -1.12 14.82
C PHE A 16 -14.07 -0.61 15.26
N LYS A 17 -13.04 -1.43 15.05
CA LYS A 17 -11.63 -1.05 15.19
C LYS A 17 -10.96 -1.16 13.83
N LEU A 18 -10.57 -0.03 13.27
CA LEU A 18 -9.82 0.05 12.02
C LEU A 18 -8.34 0.25 12.34
N ASN A 19 -7.47 -0.63 11.82
CA ASN A 19 -6.02 -0.43 11.87
C ASN A 19 -5.55 -0.01 10.47
N VAL A 20 -5.12 1.24 10.34
CA VAL A 20 -4.65 1.82 9.09
C VAL A 20 -3.13 1.89 9.09
N TRP A 21 -2.53 1.39 8.02
CA TRP A 21 -1.10 1.39 7.78
C TRP A 21 -0.82 2.31 6.59
N ASP A 22 -0.19 3.45 6.85
CA ASP A 22 0.27 4.38 5.82
C ASP A 22 1.72 4.04 5.47
N ILE A 23 1.95 3.63 4.22
CA ILE A 23 3.24 3.12 3.73
C ILE A 23 3.72 4.04 2.63
N GLY A 24 5.01 4.42 2.67
CA GLY A 24 5.56 5.29 1.65
C GLY A 24 5.63 4.65 0.26
N GLY A 25 5.58 5.50 -0.78
CA GLY A 25 5.61 5.08 -2.19
C GLY A 25 6.97 5.16 -2.90
N GLN A 26 8.06 5.43 -2.17
CA GLN A 26 9.38 5.57 -2.76
C GLN A 26 9.88 4.24 -3.32
N ARG A 27 10.54 4.23 -4.48
CA ARG A 27 11.05 3.00 -5.12
C ARG A 27 11.85 2.10 -4.17
N LYS A 28 12.64 2.68 -3.26
CA LYS A 28 13.46 1.94 -2.28
C LYS A 28 12.66 1.09 -1.29
N ILE A 29 11.39 1.45 -1.03
CA ILE A 29 10.57 0.80 -0.01
C ILE A 29 9.46 -0.09 -0.57
N ARG A 30 9.16 0.00 -1.88
CA ARG A 30 8.14 -0.84 -2.54
C ARG A 30 8.36 -2.34 -2.38
N PRO A 31 9.60 -2.88 -2.38
CA PRO A 31 9.80 -4.31 -2.12
C PRO A 31 9.24 -4.80 -0.78
N TYR A 32 9.05 -3.90 0.20
CA TYR A 32 8.50 -4.23 1.51
C TYR A 32 6.98 -4.10 1.59
N TRP A 33 6.29 -3.63 0.54
CA TRP A 33 4.81 -3.49 0.56
C TRP A 33 4.10 -4.80 0.88
N ARG A 34 4.63 -5.93 0.38
CA ARG A 34 4.08 -7.28 0.63
C ARG A 34 4.06 -7.65 2.12
N ASN A 35 5.01 -7.14 2.91
CA ASN A 35 5.07 -7.40 4.35
C ASN A 35 3.88 -6.81 5.14
N TYR A 36 3.12 -5.90 4.52
CA TYR A 36 1.95 -5.25 5.12
C TYR A 36 0.63 -5.75 4.54
N PHE A 37 0.69 -6.63 3.54
CA PHE A 37 -0.47 -7.14 2.82
C PHE A 37 -1.13 -8.30 3.56
N ASP A 38 -0.33 -9.11 4.25
CA ASP A 38 -0.84 -10.25 5.02
C ASP A 38 -1.81 -9.79 6.11
N ASN A 39 -3.02 -10.34 6.08
CA ASN A 39 -4.14 -10.01 6.98
C ASN A 39 -4.71 -8.58 6.81
N THR A 40 -4.53 -7.95 5.65
CA THR A 40 -5.23 -6.71 5.31
C THR A 40 -6.61 -7.01 4.72
N ASP A 41 -7.66 -6.43 5.29
CA ASP A 41 -9.04 -6.54 4.75
C ASP A 41 -9.24 -5.70 3.49
N ILE A 42 -8.58 -4.53 3.40
CA ILE A 42 -8.78 -3.54 2.34
C ILE A 42 -7.45 -2.88 1.97
N LEU A 43 -7.10 -2.89 0.68
CA LEU A 43 -6.02 -2.08 0.12
C LEU A 43 -6.58 -0.74 -0.40
N ILE A 44 -5.99 0.37 0.02
CA ILE A 44 -6.18 1.68 -0.60
C ILE A 44 -4.91 2.04 -1.37
N TYR A 45 -4.97 2.04 -2.69
CA TYR A 45 -3.86 2.41 -3.56
C TYR A 45 -4.13 3.77 -4.22
N VAL A 46 -3.27 4.75 -3.96
CA VAL A 46 -3.47 6.15 -4.36
C VAL A 46 -2.57 6.50 -5.54
N ILE A 47 -3.18 6.96 -6.64
CA ILE A 47 -2.47 7.40 -7.85
C ILE A 47 -2.68 8.90 -8.02
N ASP A 48 -1.58 9.62 -8.23
CA ASP A 48 -1.63 11.04 -8.62
C ASP A 48 -2.07 11.15 -10.08
N SER A 49 -3.32 11.53 -10.31
CA SER A 49 -3.91 11.63 -11.66
C SER A 49 -3.31 12.74 -12.53
N ALA A 50 -2.60 13.69 -11.94
CA ALA A 50 -1.92 14.75 -12.70
C ALA A 50 -0.59 14.28 -13.29
N ASP A 51 0.02 13.22 -12.75
CA ASP A 51 1.32 12.70 -13.21
C ASP A 51 1.18 11.48 -14.12
N VAL A 52 0.63 11.73 -15.30
CA VAL A 52 0.37 10.71 -16.34
C VAL A 52 1.63 9.92 -16.72
N LYS A 53 2.82 10.53 -16.60
CA LYS A 53 4.10 9.87 -16.92
C LYS A 53 4.38 8.67 -16.01
N ARG A 54 3.79 8.64 -14.82
CA ARG A 54 3.97 7.55 -13.84
C ARG A 54 2.85 6.52 -13.85
N PHE A 55 1.87 6.63 -14.74
CA PHE A 55 0.75 5.67 -14.77
C PHE A 55 1.19 4.25 -15.09
N GLU A 56 2.09 4.09 -16.06
CA GLU A 56 2.61 2.77 -16.42
C GLU A 56 3.41 2.14 -15.27
N GLU A 57 4.30 2.90 -14.64
CA GLU A 57 5.03 2.48 -13.43
C GLU A 57 4.06 2.08 -12.31
N SER A 58 3.04 2.89 -12.06
CA SER A 58 2.05 2.64 -11.02
C SER A 58 1.23 1.37 -11.30
N GLY A 59 0.83 1.16 -12.55
CA GLY A 59 0.09 -0.03 -12.98
C GLY A 59 0.93 -1.30 -12.84
N PHE A 60 2.20 -1.25 -13.24
CA PHE A 60 3.14 -2.36 -13.07
C PHE A 60 3.33 -2.72 -11.59
N GLU A 61 3.58 -1.73 -10.72
CA GLU A 61 3.79 -1.96 -9.29
C GLU A 61 2.54 -2.50 -8.59
N LEU A 62 1.34 -2.01 -8.97
CA LEU A 62 0.08 -2.55 -8.45
C LEU A 62 -0.14 -3.99 -8.94
N HIS A 63 0.17 -4.28 -10.20
CA HIS A 63 0.07 -5.64 -10.73
C HIS A 63 1.01 -6.58 -9.97
N GLU A 64 2.30 -6.23 -9.84
CA GLU A 64 3.28 -6.99 -9.07
C GLU A 64 2.88 -7.20 -7.60
N LEU A 65 2.25 -6.20 -6.99
CA LEU A 65 1.77 -6.29 -5.60
C LEU A 65 0.61 -7.28 -5.46
N LEU A 66 -0.27 -7.36 -6.45
CA LEU A 66 -1.46 -8.23 -6.44
C LEU A 66 -1.21 -9.63 -7.01
N SER A 67 -0.12 -9.80 -7.75
CA SER A 67 0.33 -11.10 -8.25
C SER A 67 0.89 -11.94 -7.10
N ASP A 68 0.01 -12.69 -6.43
CA ASP A 68 0.36 -13.69 -5.42
C ASP A 68 0.56 -15.07 -6.10
N GLU A 69 1.80 -15.56 -6.13
CA GLU A 69 2.06 -16.99 -5.92
C GLU A 69 2.25 -17.18 -4.42
N LYS A 70 1.14 -17.40 -3.70
CA LYS A 70 1.22 -18.22 -2.50
C LYS A 70 1.47 -19.64 -2.97
N GLU A 71 2.73 -20.08 -2.97
CA GLU A 71 3.00 -21.52 -2.94
C GLU A 71 2.23 -22.10 -1.75
N ILE A 72 1.27 -22.96 -2.07
CA ILE A 72 0.49 -23.76 -1.11
C ILE A 72 1.42 -24.73 -0.40
#